data_AF-A0A833QYH5-F1
#
_entry.id   AF-A0A833QYH5-F1
#
_cell.length_a   1.000
_cell.length_b   1.000
_cell.length_c   1.000
_cell.angle_alpha   90.00
_cell.angle_beta   90.00
_cell.angle_gamma   90.00
#
_symmetry.space_group_name_H-M   'P 1'
#
loop_
_entity.id
_entity.type
_entity.pdbx_description
1 polymer ?
#
loop_
_entity_poly.entity_id
_entity_poly.type
_entity_poly.pdbx_seq_one_letter_code
_entity_poly.pdbx_strand_id
1 'polypeptide(L)'
;MVSLIRPVPFFLPLSKRTWRPCVAMAASSSDSHLSQSQQRRLPVLLFDVMDTIVRDPFYHHIPAFFQMSMKELLETKHPTAWVEFEEGRIDENELAKKFFKDGRSFDLEGLKECMVRAYSYVEGIEEVLHGLKQNNYEIHAFTNYPVWYKLIEEKLNLSNFLSWSFCSCTIGKRKPSPDSYKEVVNHLGVEPSNCVFIDDRMVNIEAAINIGMIGLHFQNAELLKKDLSSLGIEVSMPLDIS
;
A
#
# COMPACT_ATOMS: atom_id res chain seq x y z
N MET A 1 -17.83 -49.12 29.03
CA MET A 1 -19.14 -48.53 28.70
C MET A 1 -19.05 -47.99 27.28
N VAL A 2 -19.92 -48.51 26.42
CA VAL A 2 -19.86 -48.45 24.96
C VAL A 2 -20.59 -47.20 24.42
N SER A 3 -19.97 -46.59 23.40
CA SER A 3 -20.50 -45.84 22.25
C SER A 3 -21.98 -45.43 22.22
N LEU A 4 -22.24 -44.18 21.78
CA LEU A 4 -23.45 -43.84 21.03
C LEU A 4 -23.21 -42.64 20.10
N ILE A 5 -22.64 -42.94 18.92
CA ILE A 5 -22.77 -42.16 17.69
C ILE A 5 -24.16 -42.48 17.10
N ARG A 6 -24.95 -41.47 16.74
CA ARG A 6 -26.24 -41.67 16.03
C ARG A 6 -26.08 -41.39 14.51
N PRO A 7 -26.76 -42.16 13.64
CA PRO A 7 -26.46 -42.20 12.21
C PRO A 7 -27.35 -41.30 11.35
N VAL A 8 -26.83 -41.00 10.15
CA VAL A 8 -27.47 -40.37 8.98
C VAL A 8 -28.35 -41.39 8.25
N PRO A 9 -29.50 -41.02 7.65
CA PRO A 9 -30.13 -41.82 6.61
C PRO A 9 -29.94 -41.22 5.20
N PHE A 10 -29.66 -42.10 4.24
CA PHE A 10 -29.56 -41.85 2.80
C PHE A 10 -30.49 -42.83 2.05
N PHE A 11 -30.81 -42.49 0.78
CA PHE A 11 -31.57 -43.20 -0.28
C PHE A 11 -33.12 -43.01 -0.26
N LEU A 12 -33.88 -42.84 -1.36
CA LEU A 12 -33.72 -42.70 -2.84
C LEU A 12 -35.12 -42.30 -3.46
N PRO A 13 -35.36 -42.22 -4.80
CA PRO A 13 -36.00 -41.03 -5.38
C PRO A 13 -37.26 -41.28 -6.27
N LEU A 14 -37.77 -40.18 -6.83
CA LEU A 14 -38.54 -40.00 -8.08
C LEU A 14 -39.95 -40.61 -8.19
N SER A 15 -40.96 -39.72 -8.27
CA SER A 15 -42.22 -40.00 -8.96
C SER A 15 -42.40 -39.03 -10.14
N LYS A 16 -42.66 -39.60 -11.32
CA LYS A 16 -42.95 -38.94 -12.58
C LYS A 16 -44.43 -38.51 -12.62
N ARG A 17 -44.74 -37.25 -12.91
CA ARG A 17 -46.05 -36.79 -13.42
C ARG A 17 -45.84 -35.61 -14.37
N THR A 18 -45.78 -35.88 -15.67
CA THR A 18 -46.82 -35.62 -16.71
C THR A 18 -47.03 -34.15 -17.06
N TRP A 19 -46.63 -33.81 -18.29
CA TRP A 19 -46.86 -32.57 -19.02
C TRP A 19 -48.35 -32.26 -19.26
N ARG A 20 -48.71 -30.97 -19.19
CA ARG A 20 -49.85 -30.34 -19.89
C ARG A 20 -49.42 -28.94 -20.34
N PRO A 21 -49.65 -28.52 -21.61
CA PRO A 21 -49.31 -27.19 -22.07
C PRO A 21 -50.51 -26.24 -21.89
N CYS A 22 -50.25 -24.99 -21.51
CA CYS A 22 -51.22 -23.90 -21.68
C CYS A 22 -50.52 -22.60 -22.04
N VAL A 23 -50.80 -22.19 -23.27
CA VAL A 23 -50.81 -20.88 -23.95
C VAL A 23 -50.27 -19.64 -23.19
N ALA A 24 -49.44 -18.90 -23.92
CA ALA A 24 -48.78 -17.64 -23.59
C ALA A 24 -49.69 -16.51 -23.09
N MET A 25 -49.13 -15.69 -22.20
CA MET A 25 -49.27 -14.23 -22.26
C MET A 25 -47.92 -13.58 -22.00
N ALA A 26 -47.53 -12.68 -22.90
CA ALA A 26 -46.38 -11.83 -22.77
C ALA A 26 -46.63 -10.79 -21.68
N ALA A 27 -45.69 -10.66 -20.75
CA ALA A 27 -45.49 -9.44 -19.99
C ALA A 27 -43.97 -9.25 -19.87
N SER A 28 -43.49 -8.29 -20.63
CA SER A 28 -42.16 -7.72 -20.56
C SER A 28 -41.97 -7.00 -19.22
N SER A 29 -40.94 -7.37 -18.48
CA SER A 29 -40.23 -6.42 -17.62
C SER A 29 -38.83 -6.96 -17.37
N SER A 30 -37.88 -6.21 -17.89
CA SER A 30 -36.45 -6.28 -17.69
C SER A 30 -36.05 -6.40 -16.22
N ASP A 31 -35.39 -7.48 -15.85
CA ASP A 31 -34.52 -7.53 -14.68
C ASP A 31 -33.09 -7.84 -15.13
N SER A 32 -32.50 -6.85 -15.79
CA SER A 32 -31.04 -6.75 -15.88
C SER A 32 -30.54 -6.02 -14.63
N HIS A 33 -30.39 -6.74 -13.52
CA HIS A 33 -29.50 -6.32 -12.44
C HIS A 33 -28.05 -6.44 -12.95
N LEU A 34 -27.67 -5.53 -13.84
CA LEU A 34 -26.27 -5.19 -14.06
C LEU A 34 -25.82 -4.47 -12.80
N SER A 35 -24.89 -5.07 -12.06
CA SER A 35 -24.10 -4.34 -11.08
C SER A 35 -23.56 -3.08 -11.75
N GLN A 36 -24.02 -1.90 -11.32
CA GLN A 36 -23.29 -0.67 -11.61
C GLN A 36 -21.95 -0.79 -10.91
N SER A 37 -20.94 -1.35 -11.59
CA SER A 37 -19.56 -1.10 -11.22
C SER A 37 -19.39 0.41 -11.33
N GLN A 38 -19.31 1.11 -10.20
CA GLN A 38 -18.88 2.51 -10.20
C GLN A 38 -17.59 2.57 -11.03
N GLN A 39 -17.61 3.34 -12.11
CA GLN A 39 -16.49 3.46 -13.01
C GLN A 39 -15.35 4.12 -12.21
N ARG A 40 -14.24 3.40 -12.02
CA ARG A 40 -13.06 3.86 -11.28
C ARG A 40 -12.57 5.20 -11.85
N ARG A 41 -12.33 6.19 -10.98
CA ARG A 41 -11.67 7.45 -11.38
C ARG A 41 -10.20 7.14 -11.70
N LEU A 42 -9.75 7.60 -12.87
CA LEU A 42 -8.36 7.52 -13.29
C LEU A 42 -7.75 8.94 -13.34
N PRO A 43 -6.42 9.06 -13.16
CA PRO A 43 -5.47 7.98 -12.87
C PRO A 43 -5.54 7.47 -11.41
N VAL A 44 -5.01 6.26 -11.17
CA VAL A 44 -4.72 5.76 -9.82
C VAL A 44 -3.40 6.36 -9.34
N LEU A 45 -3.37 6.86 -8.11
CA LEU A 45 -2.20 7.52 -7.53
C LEU A 45 -1.45 6.55 -6.62
N LEU A 46 -0.16 6.38 -6.88
CA LEU A 46 0.75 5.53 -6.13
C LEU A 46 1.74 6.43 -5.43
N PHE A 47 1.74 6.44 -4.10
CA PHE A 47 2.66 7.24 -3.31
C PHE A 47 3.69 6.35 -2.63
N ASP A 48 4.97 6.69 -2.77
CA ASP A 48 5.92 6.31 -1.73
C ASP A 48 5.55 6.98 -0.40
N VAL A 49 6.07 6.41 0.68
CA VAL A 49 5.75 6.84 2.03
C VAL A 49 6.92 7.58 2.68
N MET A 50 8.14 7.05 2.65
CA MET A 50 9.24 7.62 3.42
C MET A 50 9.88 8.79 2.65
N ASP A 51 10.08 9.92 3.31
CA ASP A 51 10.49 11.21 2.72
C ASP A 51 9.58 11.76 1.60
N THR A 52 8.49 11.06 1.27
CA THR A 52 7.40 11.53 0.39
C THR A 52 6.17 11.96 1.20
N ILE A 53 5.62 11.08 2.05
CA ILE A 53 4.48 11.39 2.95
C ILE A 53 4.96 11.57 4.40
N VAL A 54 5.86 10.72 4.86
CA VAL A 54 6.33 10.62 6.25
C VAL A 54 7.84 10.76 6.26
N ARG A 55 8.40 11.63 7.11
CA ARG A 55 9.85 11.82 7.21
C ARG A 55 10.56 10.53 7.65
N ASP A 56 11.69 10.20 7.00
CA ASP A 56 12.51 9.04 7.35
C ASP A 56 13.35 9.28 8.60
N PRO A 57 13.13 8.50 9.69
CA PRO A 57 13.96 8.61 10.88
C PRO A 57 15.42 8.14 10.67
N PHE A 58 15.71 7.41 9.59
CA PHE A 58 16.97 6.67 9.40
C PHE A 58 18.23 7.52 9.52
N TYR A 59 18.25 8.72 8.94
CA TYR A 59 19.48 9.52 8.84
C TYR A 59 19.86 10.27 10.13
N HIS A 60 18.90 10.51 11.02
CA HIS A 60 19.10 11.38 12.19
C HIS A 60 18.75 10.69 13.51
N HIS A 61 17.66 9.95 13.57
CA HIS A 61 17.16 9.40 14.83
C HIS A 61 17.81 8.06 15.18
N ILE A 62 18.00 7.19 14.18
CA ILE A 62 18.57 5.86 14.41
C ILE A 62 20.04 5.91 14.89
N PRO A 63 20.94 6.73 14.30
CA PRO A 63 22.31 6.84 14.79
C PRO A 63 22.38 7.43 16.19
N ALA A 64 21.54 8.45 16.46
CA ALA A 64 21.44 9.05 17.79
C ALA A 64 20.97 8.04 18.84
N PHE A 65 20.01 7.17 18.51
CA PHE A 65 19.56 6.09 19.38
C PHE A 65 20.72 5.14 19.75
N PHE A 66 21.53 4.75 18.77
CA PHE A 66 22.69 3.88 19.00
C PHE A 66 23.93 4.62 19.54
N GLN A 67 23.87 5.95 19.69
CA GLN A 67 25.02 6.80 20.05
C GLN A 67 26.22 6.58 19.11
N MET A 68 25.93 6.45 17.82
CA MET A 68 26.91 6.23 16.76
C MET A 68 26.79 7.32 15.70
N SER A 69 27.88 7.62 15.01
CA SER A 69 27.80 8.33 13.73
C SER A 69 27.10 7.45 12.69
N MET A 70 26.54 8.07 11.65
CA MET A 70 25.99 7.34 10.48
C MET A 70 27.00 6.35 9.91
N LYS A 71 28.28 6.75 9.84
CA LYS A 71 29.35 5.91 9.30
C LYS A 71 29.55 4.65 10.15
N GLU A 72 29.69 4.79 11.46
CA GLU A 72 29.86 3.66 12.39
C GLU A 72 28.65 2.72 12.38
N LEU A 73 27.44 3.28 12.31
CA LEU A 73 26.22 2.49 12.21
C LEU A 73 26.21 1.65 10.92
N LEU A 74 26.53 2.25 9.76
CA LEU A 74 26.59 1.53 8.49
C LEU A 74 27.71 0.47 8.46
N GLU A 75 28.85 0.75 9.11
CA GLU A 75 29.97 -0.20 9.21
C GLU A 75 29.65 -1.40 10.10
N THR A 76 28.82 -1.23 11.13
CA THR A 76 28.46 -2.29 12.09
C THR A 76 27.14 -2.99 11.78
N LYS A 77 26.22 -2.34 11.06
CA LYS A 77 24.92 -2.91 10.68
C LYS A 77 25.06 -4.03 9.65
N HIS A 78 24.30 -5.11 9.81
CA HIS A 78 24.27 -6.19 8.85
C HIS A 78 23.79 -5.69 7.47
N PRO A 79 24.48 -6.06 6.38
CA PRO A 79 24.27 -5.48 5.06
C PRO A 79 22.85 -5.71 4.54
N THR A 80 22.24 -6.86 4.83
CA THR A 80 20.94 -7.25 4.26
C THR A 80 19.78 -7.32 5.25
N ALA A 81 20.02 -7.24 6.57
CA ALA A 81 18.97 -7.58 7.55
C ALA A 81 17.73 -6.67 7.43
N TRP A 82 17.96 -5.36 7.26
CA TRP A 82 16.88 -4.40 7.06
C TRP A 82 16.12 -4.64 5.74
N VAL A 83 16.84 -4.94 4.66
CA VAL A 83 16.25 -5.26 3.36
C VAL A 83 15.40 -6.53 3.47
N GLU A 84 15.91 -7.60 4.09
CA GLU A 84 15.14 -8.82 4.33
C GLU A 84 13.86 -8.55 5.15
N PHE A 85 13.93 -7.65 6.13
CA PHE A 85 12.78 -7.23 6.93
C PHE A 85 11.75 -6.43 6.11
N GLU A 86 12.22 -5.49 5.29
CA GLU A 86 11.38 -4.76 4.33
C GLU A 86 10.68 -5.70 3.34
N GLU A 87 11.28 -6.82 2.95
CA GLU A 87 10.67 -7.82 2.07
C GLU A 87 9.79 -8.84 2.82
N GLY A 88 9.71 -8.74 4.15
CA GLY A 88 8.96 -9.71 4.96
C GLY A 88 9.60 -11.10 5.02
N ARG A 89 10.89 -11.24 4.66
CA ARG A 89 11.63 -12.51 4.71
C ARG A 89 12.09 -12.87 6.13
N ILE A 90 12.24 -11.87 6.98
CA ILE A 90 12.54 -12.05 8.41
C ILE A 90 11.52 -11.26 9.23
N ASP A 91 11.27 -11.68 10.46
CA ASP A 91 10.41 -10.98 11.42
C ASP A 91 11.24 -10.08 12.36
N GLU A 92 10.58 -9.44 13.33
CA GLU A 92 11.24 -8.58 14.31
C GLU A 92 12.27 -9.33 15.18
N ASN A 93 12.00 -10.60 15.50
CA ASN A 93 12.90 -11.41 16.33
C ASN A 93 14.20 -11.73 15.58
N GLU A 94 14.09 -12.10 14.31
CA GLU A 94 15.24 -12.36 13.45
C GLU A 94 15.98 -11.07 13.11
N LEU A 95 15.28 -9.95 12.93
CA LEU A 95 15.92 -8.63 12.81
C LEU A 95 16.73 -8.32 14.08
N ALA A 96 16.17 -8.53 15.28
CA ALA A 96 16.87 -8.25 16.54
C ALA A 96 18.19 -9.02 16.66
N LYS A 97 18.22 -10.28 16.19
CA LYS A 97 19.43 -11.12 16.18
C LYS A 97 20.43 -10.70 15.11
N LYS A 98 19.94 -10.27 13.94
CA LYS A 98 20.75 -10.01 12.75
C LYS A 98 21.11 -8.54 12.55
N PHE A 99 20.59 -7.60 13.34
CA PHE A 99 20.73 -6.17 13.05
C PHE A 99 22.19 -5.72 12.93
N PHE A 100 23.06 -6.17 13.83
CA PHE A 100 24.50 -5.93 13.79
C PHE A 100 25.26 -7.14 13.23
N LYS A 101 26.35 -6.87 12.50
CA LYS A 101 27.22 -7.90 11.88
C LYS A 101 27.84 -8.84 12.92
N ASP A 102 28.11 -8.35 14.12
CA ASP A 102 28.69 -9.10 15.24
C ASP A 102 27.64 -9.84 16.08
N GLY A 103 26.35 -9.70 15.76
CA GLY A 103 25.25 -10.36 16.45
C GLY A 103 24.99 -9.82 17.86
N ARG A 104 25.54 -8.66 18.23
CA ARG A 104 25.24 -8.06 19.54
C ARG A 104 23.76 -7.68 19.65
N SER A 105 23.18 -7.89 20.83
CA SER A 105 21.81 -7.47 21.13
C SER A 105 21.69 -5.96 21.24
N PHE A 106 20.49 -5.44 21.01
CA PHE A 106 20.13 -4.06 21.27
C PHE A 106 18.69 -3.97 21.76
N ASP A 107 18.30 -2.77 22.22
CA ASP A 107 16.94 -2.49 22.64
C ASP A 107 16.03 -2.27 21.43
N LEU A 108 15.39 -3.35 20.96
CA LEU A 108 14.48 -3.31 19.82
C LEU A 108 13.22 -2.48 20.12
N GLU A 109 12.67 -2.59 21.32
CA GLU A 109 11.47 -1.83 21.70
C GLU A 109 11.79 -0.35 21.83
N GLY A 110 12.93 0.01 22.43
CA GLY A 110 13.42 1.40 22.44
C GLY A 110 13.67 1.95 21.04
N LEU A 111 14.15 1.12 20.10
CA LEU A 111 14.27 1.52 18.69
C LEU A 111 12.90 1.78 18.08
N LYS A 112 11.91 0.90 18.29
CA LYS A 112 10.53 1.09 17.81
C LYS A 112 9.91 2.37 18.36
N GLU A 113 10.06 2.64 19.65
CA GLU A 113 9.61 3.90 20.25
C GLU A 113 10.32 5.12 19.63
N CYS A 114 11.63 5.01 19.36
CA CYS A 114 12.39 6.05 18.68
C CYS A 114 11.81 6.36 17.29
N MET A 115 11.54 5.32 16.50
CA MET A 115 10.92 5.43 15.18
C MET A 115 9.54 6.08 15.27
N VAL A 116 8.67 5.58 16.16
CA VAL A 116 7.32 6.12 16.39
C VAL A 116 7.39 7.59 16.75
N ARG A 117 8.28 8.01 17.65
CA ARG A 117 8.44 9.44 17.99
C ARG A 117 8.83 10.29 16.78
N ALA A 118 9.69 9.78 15.91
CA ALA A 118 10.21 10.50 14.75
C ALA A 118 9.23 10.61 13.57
N TYR A 119 8.32 9.64 13.38
CA TYR A 119 7.35 9.71 12.27
C TYR A 119 6.52 10.98 12.32
N SER A 120 6.55 11.75 11.25
CA SER A 120 5.80 12.99 11.09
C SER A 120 5.57 13.23 9.60
N TYR A 121 4.50 13.95 9.27
CA TYR A 121 4.25 14.32 7.90
C TYR A 121 5.41 15.15 7.32
N VAL A 122 5.71 14.89 6.05
CA VAL A 122 6.46 15.84 5.23
C VAL A 122 5.64 17.13 5.12
N GLU A 123 6.31 18.28 5.12
CA GLU A 123 5.64 19.58 5.14
C GLU A 123 4.69 19.76 3.95
N GLY A 124 3.43 20.12 4.25
CA GLY A 124 2.38 20.39 3.25
C GLY A 124 1.78 19.17 2.55
N ILE A 125 2.28 17.94 2.79
CA ILE A 125 1.77 16.76 2.08
C ILE A 125 0.37 16.33 2.55
N GLU A 126 0.05 16.55 3.82
CA GLU A 126 -1.26 16.19 4.38
C GLU A 126 -2.39 16.97 3.68
N GLU A 127 -2.17 18.24 3.36
CA GLU A 127 -3.10 19.05 2.55
C GLU A 127 -3.29 18.49 1.14
N VAL A 128 -2.21 18.01 0.53
CA VAL A 128 -2.26 17.38 -0.81
C VAL A 128 -3.12 16.12 -0.75
N LEU A 129 -2.88 15.25 0.23
CA LEU A 129 -3.65 14.02 0.42
C LEU A 129 -5.13 14.30 0.67
N HIS A 130 -5.46 15.30 1.48
CA HIS A 130 -6.84 15.75 1.68
C HIS A 130 -7.49 16.19 0.37
N GLY A 131 -6.84 17.06 -0.39
CA GLY A 131 -7.36 17.55 -1.67
C GLY A 131 -7.59 16.43 -2.69
N LEU A 132 -6.63 15.50 -2.81
CA LEU A 132 -6.77 14.34 -3.69
C LEU A 132 -7.93 13.43 -3.26
N LYS A 133 -8.08 13.18 -1.95
CA LYS A 133 -9.15 12.34 -1.42
C LYS A 133 -10.53 12.95 -1.64
N GLN A 134 -10.68 14.26 -1.42
CA GLN A 134 -11.94 14.98 -1.66
C GLN A 134 -12.34 15.02 -3.14
N ASN A 135 -11.35 15.06 -4.04
CA ASN A 135 -11.57 14.93 -5.48
C ASN A 135 -11.76 13.46 -5.94
N ASN A 136 -11.95 12.54 -4.99
CA ASN A 136 -12.28 11.13 -5.21
C ASN A 136 -11.21 10.37 -6.03
N TYR A 137 -9.93 10.74 -5.86
CA TYR A 137 -8.83 9.94 -6.39
C TYR A 137 -8.61 8.69 -5.55
N GLU A 138 -8.32 7.58 -6.25
CA GLU A 138 -7.87 6.34 -5.64
C GLU A 138 -6.36 6.45 -5.36
N ILE A 139 -5.97 6.26 -4.10
CA ILE A 139 -4.60 6.45 -3.64
C ILE A 139 -4.13 5.18 -2.94
N HIS A 140 -2.94 4.69 -3.30
CA HIS A 140 -2.30 3.55 -2.66
C HIS A 140 -0.88 3.90 -2.21
N ALA A 141 -0.49 3.38 -1.04
CA ALA A 141 0.92 3.32 -0.68
C ALA A 141 1.61 2.28 -1.56
N PHE A 142 2.69 2.69 -2.20
CA PHE A 142 3.63 1.83 -2.92
C PHE A 142 5.04 2.08 -2.39
N THR A 143 5.41 1.32 -1.35
CA THR A 143 6.55 1.64 -0.48
C THR A 143 7.43 0.42 -0.19
N ASN A 144 8.74 0.67 -0.09
CA ASN A 144 9.68 -0.28 0.48
C ASN A 144 9.76 -0.05 1.99
N TYR A 145 8.93 -0.76 2.76
CA TYR A 145 8.91 -0.61 4.21
C TYR A 145 8.53 -1.92 4.88
N PRO A 146 9.06 -2.22 6.08
CA PRO A 146 8.71 -3.44 6.79
C PRO A 146 7.32 -3.33 7.42
N VAL A 147 6.91 -4.38 8.15
CA VAL A 147 5.63 -4.44 8.89
C VAL A 147 5.40 -3.25 9.85
N TRP A 148 6.45 -2.49 10.15
CA TRP A 148 6.39 -1.22 10.90
C TRP A 148 5.60 -0.11 10.21
N TYR A 149 5.15 -0.29 8.97
CA TYR A 149 4.14 0.60 8.38
C TYR A 149 2.87 0.69 9.25
N LYS A 150 2.57 -0.35 10.05
CA LYS A 150 1.47 -0.32 11.02
C LYS A 150 1.68 0.69 12.15
N LEU A 151 2.92 0.95 12.53
CA LEU A 151 3.24 1.98 13.53
C LEU A 151 3.02 3.39 12.96
N ILE A 152 3.29 3.58 11.66
CA ILE A 152 2.95 4.81 10.94
C ILE A 152 1.43 4.98 10.91
N GLU A 153 0.71 3.92 10.57
CA GLU A 153 -0.75 3.92 10.54
C GLU A 153 -1.36 4.26 11.90
N GLU A 154 -0.91 3.62 12.98
CA GLU A 154 -1.40 3.90 14.34
C GLU A 154 -1.17 5.36 14.76
N LYS A 155 -0.07 5.97 14.30
CA LYS A 155 0.28 7.35 14.66
C LYS A 155 -0.41 8.40 13.78
N LEU A 156 -0.42 8.20 12.46
CA LEU A 156 -0.78 9.22 11.47
C LEU A 156 -2.10 8.92 10.75
N ASN A 157 -2.63 7.70 10.87
CA ASN A 157 -3.91 7.28 10.30
C ASN A 157 -4.00 7.52 8.79
N LEU A 158 -2.98 7.07 8.04
CA LEU A 158 -2.87 7.28 6.60
C LEU A 158 -4.00 6.59 5.82
N SER A 159 -4.66 5.58 6.41
CA SER A 159 -5.84 4.94 5.83
C SER A 159 -7.01 5.90 5.57
N ASN A 160 -7.02 7.09 6.18
CA ASN A 160 -7.99 8.14 5.83
C ASN A 160 -7.83 8.63 4.39
N PHE A 161 -6.62 8.52 3.82
CA PHE A 161 -6.28 9.03 2.49
C PHE A 161 -6.04 7.91 1.49
N LEU A 162 -5.25 6.91 1.88
CA LEU A 162 -4.71 5.90 0.98
C LEU A 162 -4.94 4.47 1.47
N SER A 163 -4.77 3.49 0.59
CA SER A 163 -4.75 2.07 0.96
C SER A 163 -3.32 1.54 1.04
N TRP A 164 -3.00 0.78 2.09
CA TRP A 164 -1.69 0.11 2.27
C TRP A 164 -1.54 -1.15 1.40
N SER A 165 -1.77 -1.02 0.09
CA SER A 165 -1.89 -2.16 -0.82
C SER A 165 -0.55 -2.72 -1.27
N PHE A 166 0.49 -1.88 -1.41
CA PHE A 166 1.76 -2.26 -2.01
C PHE A 166 2.94 -1.96 -1.08
N CYS A 167 2.87 -2.47 0.15
CA CYS A 167 4.00 -2.52 1.07
C CYS A 167 4.91 -3.70 0.71
N SER A 168 6.22 -3.47 0.54
CA SER A 168 7.17 -4.52 0.14
C SER A 168 7.14 -5.75 1.05
N CYS A 169 6.85 -5.58 2.35
CA CYS A 169 6.80 -6.69 3.30
C CYS A 169 5.58 -7.59 3.11
N THR A 170 4.53 -7.05 2.49
CA THR A 170 3.28 -7.76 2.24
C THR A 170 3.30 -8.42 0.86
N ILE A 171 3.85 -7.74 -0.14
CA ILE A 171 3.88 -8.23 -1.53
C ILE A 171 5.14 -9.03 -1.87
N GLY A 172 6.17 -9.02 -1.01
CA GLY A 172 7.43 -9.75 -1.21
C GLY A 172 8.30 -9.23 -2.36
N LYS A 173 8.01 -8.03 -2.86
CA LYS A 173 8.68 -7.36 -3.99
C LYS A 173 9.01 -5.92 -3.60
N ARG A 174 10.09 -5.37 -4.14
CA ARG A 174 10.52 -4.00 -3.83
C ARG A 174 10.84 -3.18 -5.07
N LYS A 175 10.69 -1.87 -4.95
CA LYS A 175 11.24 -0.88 -5.88
C LYS A 175 12.77 -0.86 -5.78
N PRO A 176 13.53 -0.64 -6.86
CA PRO A 176 13.08 -0.35 -8.23
C PRO A 176 12.94 -1.61 -9.12
N SER A 177 12.73 -2.80 -8.56
CA SER A 177 12.58 -4.01 -9.39
C SER A 177 11.35 -3.90 -10.29
N PRO A 178 11.45 -4.13 -11.61
CA PRO A 178 10.31 -4.06 -12.54
C PRO A 178 9.12 -4.92 -12.13
N ASP A 179 9.38 -6.06 -11.48
CA ASP A 179 8.33 -6.99 -11.05
C ASP A 179 7.45 -6.41 -9.95
N SER A 180 7.96 -5.45 -9.17
CA SER A 180 7.20 -4.72 -8.17
C SER A 180 6.14 -3.82 -8.80
N TYR A 181 6.48 -3.12 -9.89
CA TYR A 181 5.54 -2.25 -10.61
C TYR A 181 4.52 -3.06 -11.42
N LYS A 182 4.95 -4.19 -12.00
CA LYS A 182 4.04 -5.14 -12.67
C LYS A 182 3.01 -5.72 -11.71
N GLU A 183 3.39 -6.01 -10.47
CA GLU A 183 2.45 -6.46 -9.43
C GLU A 183 1.35 -5.42 -9.20
N VAL A 184 1.73 -4.15 -9.11
CA VAL A 184 0.78 -3.04 -8.90
C VAL A 184 -0.26 -2.97 -10.03
N VAL A 185 0.18 -2.92 -11.29
CA VAL A 185 -0.76 -2.80 -12.43
C VAL A 185 -1.64 -4.05 -12.58
N ASN A 186 -1.09 -5.23 -12.33
CA ASN A 186 -1.85 -6.49 -12.37
C ASN A 186 -2.91 -6.54 -11.26
N HIS A 187 -2.54 -6.12 -10.05
CA HIS A 187 -3.47 -6.07 -8.91
C HIS A 187 -4.58 -5.05 -9.14
N LEU A 188 -4.24 -3.87 -9.66
CA LEU A 188 -5.21 -2.82 -9.96
C LEU A 188 -6.06 -3.16 -11.19
N GLY A 189 -5.55 -3.95 -12.14
CA GLY A 189 -6.25 -4.22 -13.40
C GLY A 189 -6.36 -2.97 -14.28
N VAL A 190 -5.32 -2.14 -14.30
CA VAL A 190 -5.25 -0.91 -15.11
C VAL A 190 -3.99 -0.91 -15.97
N GLU A 191 -4.05 -0.21 -17.11
CA GLU A 191 -2.86 0.05 -17.93
C GLU A 191 -1.84 0.90 -17.15
N PRO A 192 -0.53 0.67 -17.33
CA PRO A 192 0.52 1.47 -16.67
C PRO A 192 0.34 2.98 -16.85
N SER A 193 -0.09 3.43 -18.04
CA SER A 193 -0.31 4.85 -18.35
C SER A 193 -1.44 5.50 -17.54
N ASN A 194 -2.26 4.70 -16.87
CA ASN A 194 -3.32 5.17 -15.96
C ASN A 194 -2.88 5.19 -14.49
N CYS A 195 -1.58 4.99 -14.22
CA CYS A 195 -0.98 5.14 -12.90
C CYS A 195 -0.04 6.34 -12.89
N VAL A 196 -0.15 7.16 -11.84
CA VAL A 196 0.83 8.19 -11.50
C VAL A 196 1.56 7.74 -10.25
N PHE A 197 2.88 7.61 -10.34
CA PHE A 197 3.74 7.22 -9.24
C PHE A 197 4.57 8.40 -8.74
N ILE A 198 4.49 8.67 -7.43
CA ILE A 198 5.14 9.76 -6.73
C ILE A 198 6.15 9.17 -5.75
N ASP A 199 7.42 9.53 -5.88
CA ASP A 199 8.53 8.99 -5.08
C ASP A 199 9.69 10.01 -5.02
N ASP A 200 10.37 10.09 -3.88
CA ASP A 200 11.51 10.98 -3.65
C ASP A 200 12.80 10.50 -4.36
N ARG A 201 12.85 9.24 -4.80
CA ARG A 201 14.04 8.66 -5.42
C ARG A 201 13.88 8.55 -6.93
N MET A 202 14.71 9.29 -7.66
CA MET A 202 14.73 9.26 -9.13
C MET A 202 14.85 7.85 -9.72
N VAL A 203 15.64 6.95 -9.11
CA VAL A 203 15.77 5.56 -9.58
C VAL A 203 14.44 4.79 -9.57
N ASN A 204 13.55 5.08 -8.61
CA ASN A 204 12.23 4.47 -8.55
C ASN A 204 11.30 5.06 -9.62
N ILE A 205 11.44 6.36 -9.90
CA ILE A 205 10.70 7.07 -10.94
C ILE A 205 11.09 6.57 -12.34
N GLU A 206 12.38 6.45 -12.62
CA GLU A 206 12.89 5.92 -13.89
C GLU A 206 12.39 4.49 -14.13
N ALA A 207 12.39 3.64 -13.10
CA ALA A 207 11.87 2.27 -13.21
C ALA A 207 10.35 2.24 -13.49
N ALA A 208 9.57 3.15 -12.91
CA ALA A 208 8.13 3.28 -13.20
C ALA A 208 7.88 3.73 -14.64
N ILE A 209 8.62 4.73 -15.12
CA ILE A 209 8.53 5.23 -16.50
C ILE A 209 8.87 4.11 -17.50
N ASN A 210 9.89 3.31 -17.22
CA ASN A 210 10.31 2.21 -18.09
C ASN A 210 9.24 1.13 -18.29
N ILE A 211 8.25 1.01 -17.41
CA ILE A 211 7.10 0.11 -17.58
C ILE A 211 5.84 0.81 -18.10
N GLY A 212 5.91 2.11 -18.39
CA GLY A 212 4.83 2.92 -18.96
C GLY A 212 3.98 3.69 -17.95
N MET A 213 4.39 3.80 -16.68
CA MET A 213 3.72 4.68 -15.71
C MET A 213 4.10 6.13 -15.91
N ILE A 214 3.24 7.04 -15.44
CA ILE A 214 3.62 8.45 -15.25
C ILE A 214 4.39 8.54 -13.93
N GLY A 215 5.62 9.08 -13.96
CA GLY A 215 6.46 9.22 -12.78
C GLY A 215 6.67 10.69 -12.40
N LEU A 216 6.45 11.03 -11.13
CA LEU A 216 6.68 12.36 -10.55
C LEU A 216 7.73 12.27 -9.44
N HIS A 217 8.87 12.91 -9.64
CA HIS A 217 9.93 12.97 -8.63
C HIS A 217 9.54 13.97 -7.53
N PHE A 218 9.24 13.45 -6.34
CA PHE A 218 8.85 14.25 -5.21
C PHE A 218 10.03 15.04 -4.65
N GLN A 219 9.84 16.36 -4.51
CA GLN A 219 10.83 17.26 -3.89
C GLN A 219 10.23 18.03 -2.72
N ASN A 220 8.99 18.48 -2.87
CA ASN A 220 8.18 19.11 -1.84
C ASN A 220 6.72 19.17 -2.31
N ALA A 221 5.82 19.48 -1.38
CA ALA A 221 4.39 19.55 -1.65
C ALA A 221 4.01 20.64 -2.68
N GLU A 222 4.68 21.78 -2.73
CA GLU A 222 4.35 22.86 -3.67
C GLU A 222 4.64 22.47 -5.12
N LEU A 223 5.80 21.85 -5.37
CA LEU A 223 6.15 21.33 -6.70
C LEU A 223 5.24 20.17 -7.08
N LEU A 224 4.95 19.26 -6.15
CA LEU A 224 4.00 18.18 -6.40
C LEU A 224 2.61 18.72 -6.79
N LYS A 225 2.09 19.76 -6.11
CA LYS A 225 0.82 20.40 -6.46
C LYS A 225 0.85 20.90 -7.92
N LYS A 226 1.95 21.51 -8.37
CA LYS A 226 2.12 22.00 -9.76
C LYS A 226 2.18 20.86 -10.77
N ASP A 227 2.96 19.82 -10.47
CA ASP A 227 3.11 18.66 -11.33
C ASP A 227 1.78 17.92 -11.51
N LEU A 228 1.04 17.68 -10.41
CA LEU A 228 -0.30 17.10 -10.44
C LEU A 228 -1.27 17.98 -11.27
N SER A 229 -1.23 19.30 -11.07
CA SER A 229 -2.08 20.23 -11.83
C SER A 229 -1.79 20.20 -13.32
N SER A 230 -0.53 20.02 -13.72
CA SER A 230 -0.12 19.92 -15.13
C SER A 230 -0.67 18.66 -15.82
N LEU A 231 -0.98 17.62 -15.04
CA LEU A 231 -1.64 16.38 -15.49
C LEU A 231 -3.18 16.46 -15.41
N GLY A 232 -3.74 17.62 -15.02
CA GLY A 232 -5.17 17.77 -14.79
C GLY A 232 -5.67 17.14 -13.48
N ILE A 233 -4.76 16.84 -12.54
CA ILE A 233 -5.11 16.27 -11.24
C ILE A 233 -5.34 17.40 -10.24
N GLU A 234 -6.60 17.60 -9.89
CA GLU A 234 -7.04 18.62 -8.94
C GLU A 234 -6.68 18.27 -7.49
N VAL A 235 -6.00 19.21 -6.81
CA VAL A 235 -5.56 19.10 -5.40
C VAL A 235 -6.25 20.14 -4.51
N SER A 236 -7.05 21.05 -5.08
CA SER A 236 -7.82 22.03 -4.30
C SER A 236 -9.10 21.41 -3.75
N MET A 237 -9.49 21.82 -2.53
CA MET A 237 -10.83 21.51 -2.03
C MET A 237 -11.86 22.19 -2.94
N PRO A 238 -12.98 21.53 -3.29
CA PRO A 238 -14.08 22.21 -3.96
C PRO A 238 -14.44 23.45 -3.14
N LEU A 239 -14.51 24.62 -3.78
CA LEU A 239 -15.07 25.79 -3.12
C LEU A 239 -16.47 25.40 -2.64
N ASP A 240 -16.71 25.46 -1.34
CA ASP A 240 -18.07 25.33 -0.79
C ASP A 240 -18.92 26.39 -1.50
N ILE A 241 -19.80 25.93 -2.40
CA ILE A 241 -20.83 26.77 -2.98
C ILE A 241 -21.85 26.94 -1.85
N SER A 242 -21.65 27.98 -1.03
CA SER A 242 -22.60 28.45 -0.02
C SER A 242 -23.92 28.88 -0.66
#